data_AF-A0A2A5SPF3-F1
#
_entry.id   AF-A0A2A5SPF3-F1
#
_cell.length_a   1.000
_cell.length_b   1.000
_cell.length_c   1.000
_cell.angle_alpha   90.00
_cell.angle_beta   90.00
_cell.angle_gamma   90.00
#
_symmetry.space_group_name_H-M   'P 1'
#
loop_
_entity.id
_entity.type
_entity.pdbx_description
1 polymer ?
#
loop_
_entity_poly.entity_id
_entity_poly.type
_entity_poly.pdbx_seq_one_letter_code
_entity_poly.pdbx_strand_id
1 'polypeptide(L)'
;MPNYNRPQTRQLSSHLERKKLREDANNKNIVEAAQQLGMTLERIGKDYQWKDHDSLKFDTRKNYFYWNAQGFGGGPIKLAQTIMECSYGEAVRFLTGKEISKFDQTLVPKRKFSYKLKDVSNPTAMRDYLKNQRQLSDETINYFINQGVLSQANFKDRGAEQYAPVIVFKHFDSTHKMQGMALQGTQNDFDLYPERGKLKKTFGDGLYSCVVKVGHPPIIEEKKANSTDNIISDQNPLKIIVFEAPIDMMSYYELFKDKIGDAYLMAMSGLKKGAVSTLLAEKFTVKITEEKKAGFLDFIQISTNGTNAAKIILAVDNDEAGKNFINKFGITKIPVVSHLPHLAPGAEKADWNEVLQRVKKPQKTPFEERLKKAAEARPDFAARLRQAAATKQK
;
A
#
# COMPACT_ATOMS: atom_id res chain seq x y z
N MET A 1 -27.28 12.40 22.66
CA MET A 1 -26.52 11.19 23.05
C MET A 1 -27.48 10.24 23.78
N PRO A 2 -27.59 8.96 23.41
CA PRO A 2 -28.38 8.03 24.18
C PRO A 2 -27.63 7.70 25.48
N ASN A 3 -28.20 8.11 26.62
CA ASN A 3 -27.70 7.81 27.96
C ASN A 3 -27.70 6.30 28.19
N TYR A 4 -26.52 5.68 28.25
CA TYR A 4 -26.36 4.29 28.63
C TYR A 4 -26.32 4.18 30.16
N ASN A 5 -27.41 3.70 30.77
CA ASN A 5 -27.47 3.39 32.20
C ASN A 5 -26.81 2.03 32.47
N ARG A 6 -25.77 2.03 33.31
CA ARG A 6 -25.03 0.83 33.72
C ARG A 6 -25.89 -0.03 34.67
N PRO A 7 -26.23 -1.29 34.35
CA PRO A 7 -27.04 -2.13 35.23
C PRO A 7 -26.26 -2.56 36.50
N GLN A 8 -26.97 -2.58 37.64
CA GLN A 8 -26.40 -2.73 38.99
C GLN A 8 -25.99 -4.17 39.39
N THR A 9 -26.27 -5.19 38.58
CA THR A 9 -25.95 -6.59 38.93
C THR A 9 -25.32 -7.36 37.76
N ARG A 10 -24.15 -7.97 38.02
CA ARG A 10 -23.40 -8.78 37.05
C ARG A 10 -24.01 -10.18 37.02
N GLN A 11 -24.96 -10.44 36.10
CA GLN A 11 -25.48 -11.80 35.90
C GLN A 11 -24.33 -12.76 35.53
N LEU A 12 -24.18 -13.83 36.30
CA LEU A 12 -23.22 -14.91 36.08
C LEU A 12 -23.70 -15.80 34.92
N SER A 13 -23.58 -15.30 33.68
CA SER A 13 -23.84 -16.12 32.49
C SER A 13 -22.80 -17.25 32.38
N SER A 14 -23.23 -18.43 31.96
CA SER A 14 -22.33 -19.57 31.75
C SER A 14 -21.26 -19.27 30.68
N HIS A 15 -20.12 -19.97 30.71
CA HIS A 15 -19.08 -19.81 29.68
C HIS A 15 -19.63 -20.01 28.26
N LEU A 16 -20.57 -20.95 28.09
CA LEU A 16 -21.21 -21.25 26.82
C LEU A 16 -22.10 -20.10 26.34
N GLU A 17 -22.90 -19.50 27.21
CA GLU A 17 -23.71 -18.31 26.87
C GLU A 17 -22.83 -17.12 26.50
N ARG A 18 -21.74 -16.89 27.24
CA ARG A 18 -20.77 -15.82 26.90
C ARG A 18 -20.18 -16.04 25.51
N LYS A 19 -19.84 -17.28 25.17
CA LYS A 19 -19.33 -17.64 23.84
C LYS A 19 -20.39 -17.36 22.76
N LYS A 20 -21.64 -17.79 22.98
CA LYS A 20 -22.74 -17.59 22.05
C LYS A 20 -23.05 -16.10 21.83
N LEU A 21 -23.07 -15.28 22.88
CA LEU A 21 -23.27 -13.83 22.79
C LEU A 21 -22.13 -13.15 22.02
N ARG A 22 -20.88 -13.59 22.22
CA ARG A 22 -19.73 -13.08 21.48
C ARG A 22 -19.80 -13.43 19.99
N GLU A 23 -20.17 -14.66 19.67
CA GLU A 23 -20.36 -15.09 18.28
C GLU A 23 -21.50 -14.33 17.59
N ASP A 24 -22.63 -14.13 18.28
CA ASP A 24 -23.74 -13.32 17.75
C ASP A 24 -23.32 -11.87 17.52
N ALA A 25 -22.69 -11.23 18.50
CA ALA A 25 -22.21 -9.85 18.39
C ALA A 25 -21.19 -9.67 17.26
N ASN A 26 -20.27 -10.62 17.07
CA ASN A 26 -19.29 -10.59 15.97
C ASN A 26 -19.95 -10.74 14.59
N ASN A 27 -21.06 -11.47 14.52
CA ASN A 27 -21.78 -11.73 13.28
C ASN A 27 -22.88 -10.71 13.00
N LYS A 28 -23.05 -9.65 13.80
CA LYS A 28 -23.99 -8.57 13.49
C LYS A 28 -23.56 -7.80 12.24
N ASN A 29 -24.51 -7.32 11.44
CA ASN A 29 -24.22 -6.46 10.30
C ASN A 29 -23.63 -5.13 10.78
N ILE A 30 -22.40 -4.83 10.34
CA ILE A 30 -21.65 -3.67 10.81
C ILE A 30 -22.26 -2.33 10.38
N VAL A 31 -22.97 -2.29 9.24
CA VAL A 31 -23.63 -1.07 8.74
C VAL A 31 -24.82 -0.72 9.63
N GLU A 32 -25.65 -1.72 9.95
CA GLU A 32 -26.76 -1.54 10.89
C GLU A 32 -26.26 -1.24 12.31
N ALA A 33 -25.16 -1.90 12.74
CA ALA A 33 -24.52 -1.58 14.01
C ALA A 33 -24.05 -0.12 14.08
N ALA A 34 -23.42 0.39 13.01
CA ALA A 34 -23.01 1.79 12.90
C ALA A 34 -24.21 2.75 12.97
N GLN A 35 -25.32 2.43 12.31
CA GLN A 35 -26.55 3.23 12.40
C GLN A 35 -27.14 3.23 13.82
N GLN A 36 -27.13 2.10 14.51
CA GLN A 36 -27.56 2.00 15.92
C GLN A 36 -26.63 2.76 16.88
N LEU A 37 -25.36 2.97 16.51
CA LEU A 37 -24.40 3.82 17.21
C LEU A 37 -24.60 5.32 16.91
N GLY A 38 -25.58 5.68 16.07
CA GLY A 38 -25.87 7.07 15.70
C GLY A 38 -24.97 7.62 14.59
N MET A 39 -24.24 6.77 13.87
CA MET A 39 -23.36 7.20 12.79
C MET A 39 -24.17 7.48 11.53
N THR A 40 -23.97 8.67 10.95
CA THR A 40 -24.55 9.01 9.64
C THR A 40 -23.62 8.53 8.53
N LEU A 41 -24.03 7.51 7.78
CA LEU A 41 -23.18 6.90 6.75
C LEU A 41 -23.46 7.47 5.36
N GLU A 42 -22.40 7.81 4.64
CA GLU A 42 -22.46 8.19 3.23
C GLU A 42 -21.95 7.07 2.35
N ARG A 43 -22.68 6.80 1.25
CA ARG A 43 -22.30 5.75 0.31
C ARG A 43 -21.17 6.23 -0.61
N ILE A 44 -20.07 5.48 -0.62
CA ILE A 44 -18.95 5.67 -1.56
C ILE A 44 -18.79 4.43 -2.41
N GLY A 45 -19.29 4.52 -3.64
CA GLY A 45 -19.32 3.40 -4.57
C GLY A 45 -20.20 2.27 -4.02
N LYS A 46 -19.58 1.24 -3.44
CA LYS A 46 -20.25 0.07 -2.85
C LYS A 46 -20.09 -0.03 -1.33
N ASP A 47 -19.21 0.78 -0.78
CA ASP A 47 -18.88 0.82 0.64
C ASP A 47 -19.52 2.06 1.27
N TYR A 48 -19.37 2.18 2.58
CA TYR A 48 -19.84 3.34 3.34
C TYR A 48 -18.67 4.04 4.02
N GLN A 49 -18.77 5.35 4.16
CA GLN A 49 -17.91 6.13 5.04
C GLN A 49 -18.77 6.83 6.09
N TRP A 50 -18.17 7.20 7.22
CA TRP A 50 -18.85 8.06 8.18
C TRP A 50 -18.80 9.51 7.70
N LYS A 51 -19.95 10.19 7.68
CA LYS A 51 -20.09 11.59 7.28
C LYS A 51 -19.21 12.55 8.10
N ASP A 52 -19.12 12.32 9.40
CA ASP A 52 -18.40 13.20 10.32
C ASP A 52 -16.88 12.90 10.36
N HIS A 53 -16.47 11.75 9.82
CA HIS A 53 -15.08 11.30 9.76
C HIS A 53 -14.78 10.55 8.45
N ASP A 54 -14.29 11.27 7.45
CA ASP A 54 -13.94 10.79 6.11
C ASP A 54 -12.90 9.65 6.08
N SER A 55 -12.09 9.54 7.13
CA SER A 55 -11.08 8.50 7.30
C SER A 55 -11.62 7.16 7.81
N LEU A 56 -12.85 7.11 8.35
CA LEU A 56 -13.48 5.87 8.84
C LEU A 56 -14.38 5.26 7.75
N LYS A 57 -13.97 4.09 7.26
CA LYS A 57 -14.62 3.40 6.13
C LYS A 57 -15.10 2.01 6.52
N PHE A 58 -16.21 1.59 5.91
CA PHE A 58 -16.85 0.29 6.13
C PHE A 58 -16.75 -0.57 4.86
N ASP A 59 -16.09 -1.72 4.96
CA ASP A 59 -16.12 -2.76 3.94
C ASP A 59 -17.29 -3.70 4.24
N THR A 60 -18.39 -3.48 3.53
CA THR A 60 -19.64 -4.23 3.72
C THR A 60 -19.49 -5.71 3.38
N ARG A 61 -18.47 -6.09 2.58
CA ARG A 61 -18.21 -7.47 2.17
C ARG A 61 -17.47 -8.27 3.23
N LYS A 62 -16.70 -7.58 4.07
CA LYS A 62 -15.90 -8.16 5.15
C LYS A 62 -16.55 -7.99 6.53
N ASN A 63 -17.68 -7.29 6.59
CA ASN A 63 -18.31 -6.88 7.85
C ASN A 63 -17.33 -6.17 8.78
N TYR A 64 -16.56 -5.23 8.22
CA TYR A 64 -15.36 -4.68 8.85
C TYR A 64 -15.26 -3.17 8.64
N PHE A 65 -14.77 -2.44 9.65
CA PHE A 65 -14.44 -1.02 9.53
C PHE A 65 -12.95 -0.79 9.64
N TYR A 66 -12.42 0.23 8.98
CA TYR A 66 -11.05 0.68 9.14
C TYR A 66 -11.00 2.20 9.29
N TRP A 67 -10.33 2.66 10.33
CA TRP A 67 -10.10 4.07 10.60
C TRP A 67 -8.68 4.44 10.17
N ASN A 68 -8.56 4.98 8.96
CA ASN A 68 -7.26 5.24 8.32
C ASN A 68 -6.40 6.20 9.14
N ALA A 69 -6.99 7.29 9.66
CA ALA A 69 -6.27 8.28 10.47
C ALA A 69 -5.72 7.72 11.79
N GLN A 70 -6.30 6.63 12.31
CA GLN A 70 -5.91 6.01 13.58
C GLN A 70 -5.16 4.69 13.39
N GLY A 71 -5.02 4.20 12.15
CA GLY A 71 -4.28 2.99 11.81
C GLY A 71 -4.86 1.68 12.37
N PHE A 72 -6.14 1.64 12.76
CA PHE A 72 -6.78 0.43 13.27
C PHE A 72 -8.16 0.17 12.66
N GLY A 73 -8.66 -1.06 12.82
CA GLY A 73 -10.01 -1.44 12.41
C GLY A 73 -10.50 -2.66 13.17
N GLY A 74 -11.70 -3.13 12.84
CA GLY A 74 -12.26 -4.35 13.42
C GLY A 74 -13.66 -4.70 12.91
N GLY A 75 -14.23 -5.74 13.50
CA GLY A 75 -15.64 -6.09 13.29
C GLY A 75 -16.61 -5.25 14.15
N PRO A 76 -17.90 -5.63 14.20
CA PRO A 76 -18.94 -4.88 14.90
C PRO A 76 -18.64 -4.59 16.36
N ILE A 77 -18.08 -5.56 17.09
CA ILE A 77 -17.74 -5.37 18.52
C ILE A 77 -16.68 -4.27 18.69
N LYS A 78 -15.62 -4.31 17.88
CA LYS A 78 -14.55 -3.32 17.96
C LYS A 78 -15.06 -1.93 17.59
N LEU A 79 -15.99 -1.84 16.63
CA LEU A 79 -16.66 -0.58 16.28
C LEU A 79 -17.39 -0.01 17.49
N ALA A 80 -18.24 -0.83 18.14
CA ALA A 80 -18.98 -0.39 19.33
C ALA A 80 -18.05 0.02 20.48
N GLN A 81 -16.97 -0.73 20.73
CA GLN A 81 -15.96 -0.33 21.72
C GLN A 81 -15.32 1.02 21.39
N THR A 82 -15.03 1.28 20.12
CA THR A 82 -14.38 2.52 19.67
C THR A 82 -15.33 3.70 19.76
N ILE A 83 -16.58 3.58 19.30
CA ILE A 83 -17.52 4.70 19.25
C ILE A 83 -18.15 4.99 20.62
N MET A 84 -18.36 3.97 21.46
CA MET A 84 -18.91 4.13 22.81
C MET A 84 -17.83 4.26 23.89
N GLU A 85 -16.54 4.16 23.53
CA GLU A 85 -15.41 4.12 24.46
C GLU A 85 -15.60 3.11 25.62
N CYS A 86 -16.16 1.94 25.31
CA CYS A 86 -16.61 0.98 26.31
C CYS A 86 -15.78 -0.32 26.33
N SER A 87 -15.96 -1.09 27.40
CA SER A 87 -15.33 -2.41 27.51
C SER A 87 -15.90 -3.40 26.49
N TYR A 88 -15.14 -4.45 26.17
CA TYR A 88 -15.57 -5.49 25.24
C TYR A 88 -16.92 -6.12 25.64
N GLY A 89 -17.13 -6.32 26.95
CA GLY A 89 -18.39 -6.87 27.46
C GLY A 89 -19.57 -5.92 27.33
N GLU A 90 -19.35 -4.61 27.42
CA GLU A 90 -20.39 -3.60 27.19
C GLU A 90 -20.75 -3.52 25.71
N ALA A 91 -19.75 -3.53 24.83
CA ALA A 91 -19.98 -3.58 23.38
C ALA A 91 -20.77 -4.83 22.95
N VAL A 92 -20.42 -6.01 23.48
CA VAL A 92 -21.19 -7.25 23.22
C VAL A 92 -22.64 -7.09 23.68
N ARG A 93 -22.87 -6.62 24.92
CA ARG A 93 -24.23 -6.44 25.44
C ARG A 93 -25.05 -5.44 24.62
N PHE A 94 -24.44 -4.32 24.22
CA PHE A 94 -25.08 -3.33 23.36
C PHE A 94 -25.53 -3.96 22.04
N LEU A 95 -24.63 -4.68 21.35
CA LEU A 95 -24.93 -5.27 20.04
C LEU A 95 -25.96 -6.40 20.13
N THR A 96 -25.91 -7.24 21.16
CA THR A 96 -26.88 -8.32 21.35
C THR A 96 -28.23 -7.82 21.86
N GLY A 97 -28.27 -6.65 22.50
CA GLY A 97 -29.50 -6.01 22.99
C GLY A 97 -30.24 -5.18 21.94
N LYS A 98 -29.72 -5.12 20.70
CA LYS A 98 -30.31 -4.39 19.58
C LYS A 98 -30.77 -5.35 18.50
N GLU A 99 -31.86 -4.98 17.83
CA GLU A 99 -32.30 -5.66 16.61
C GLU A 99 -31.39 -5.25 15.45
N ILE A 100 -30.28 -5.98 15.33
CA ILE A 100 -29.33 -5.90 14.22
C ILE A 100 -29.32 -7.25 13.51
N SER A 101 -29.49 -7.22 12.18
CA SER A 101 -29.45 -8.39 11.33
C SER A 101 -28.09 -9.09 11.41
N LYS A 102 -28.06 -10.39 11.11
CA LYS A 102 -26.78 -11.10 10.97
C LYS A 102 -26.17 -10.78 9.61
N PHE A 103 -24.87 -10.58 9.62
CA PHE A 103 -24.08 -10.48 8.41
C PHE A 103 -24.11 -11.82 7.69
N ASP A 104 -24.65 -11.82 6.48
CA ASP A 104 -24.60 -12.95 5.58
C ASP A 104 -23.64 -12.66 4.42
N GLN A 105 -22.47 -13.29 4.48
CA GLN A 105 -21.43 -13.15 3.46
C GLN A 105 -21.88 -13.69 2.09
N THR A 106 -22.82 -14.64 2.06
CA THR A 106 -23.29 -15.26 0.80
C THR A 106 -24.12 -14.30 -0.05
N LEU A 107 -24.77 -13.31 0.59
CA LEU A 107 -25.54 -12.26 -0.09
C LEU A 107 -24.67 -11.22 -0.77
N VAL A 108 -23.34 -11.24 -0.55
CA VAL A 108 -22.41 -10.26 -1.12
C VAL A 108 -21.48 -10.93 -2.13
N PRO A 109 -21.92 -11.14 -3.39
CA PRO A 109 -21.11 -11.84 -4.37
C PRO A 109 -19.77 -11.13 -4.58
N LYS A 110 -18.66 -11.87 -4.45
CA LYS A 110 -17.31 -11.39 -4.79
C LYS A 110 -17.27 -11.08 -6.29
N ARG A 111 -17.48 -9.81 -6.66
CA ARG A 111 -17.34 -9.38 -8.06
C ARG A 111 -15.87 -9.46 -8.46
N LYS A 112 -15.61 -10.17 -9.57
CA LYS A 112 -14.29 -10.21 -10.21
C LYS A 112 -13.84 -8.77 -10.53
N PHE A 113 -12.55 -8.50 -10.38
CA PHE A 113 -11.97 -7.24 -10.82
C PHE A 113 -12.17 -7.07 -12.33
N SER A 114 -12.45 -5.84 -12.75
CA SER A 114 -12.63 -5.48 -14.16
C SER A 114 -11.90 -4.18 -14.42
N TYR A 115 -10.87 -4.27 -15.25
CA TYR A 115 -10.13 -3.12 -15.75
C TYR A 115 -10.93 -2.45 -16.86
N LYS A 116 -11.31 -1.19 -16.67
CA LYS A 116 -12.16 -0.43 -17.61
C LYS A 116 -11.45 0.77 -18.24
N LEU A 117 -10.19 0.99 -17.89
CA LEU A 117 -9.41 2.08 -18.47
C LEU A 117 -8.81 1.61 -19.80
N LYS A 118 -8.66 2.54 -20.74
CA LYS A 118 -7.98 2.28 -22.01
C LYS A 118 -6.58 2.84 -21.91
N ASP A 119 -5.59 1.98 -22.11
CA ASP A 119 -4.20 2.39 -22.22
C ASP A 119 -4.02 3.29 -23.44
N VAL A 120 -3.28 4.39 -23.26
CA VAL A 120 -2.89 5.25 -24.37
C VAL A 120 -1.67 4.65 -25.07
N SER A 121 -1.60 4.78 -26.39
CA SER A 121 -0.48 4.27 -27.19
C SER A 121 0.81 5.07 -26.97
N ASN A 122 0.70 6.39 -26.79
CA ASN A 122 1.84 7.28 -26.53
C ASN A 122 1.75 7.87 -25.11
N PRO A 123 2.46 7.33 -24.12
CA PRO A 123 2.31 7.71 -22.71
C PRO A 123 3.20 8.92 -22.33
N THR A 124 3.11 10.02 -23.08
CA THR A 124 3.99 11.20 -22.91
C THR A 124 3.91 11.81 -21.51
N ALA A 125 2.70 12.04 -20.99
CA ALA A 125 2.51 12.66 -19.67
C ALA A 125 3.08 11.82 -18.52
N MET A 126 2.97 10.49 -18.61
CA MET A 126 3.58 9.55 -17.67
C MET A 126 5.10 9.61 -17.77
N ARG A 127 5.66 9.59 -18.99
CA ARG A 127 7.11 9.66 -19.19
C ARG A 127 7.69 10.95 -18.66
N ASP A 128 7.10 12.09 -19.02
CA ASP A 128 7.55 13.40 -18.57
C ASP A 128 7.48 13.50 -17.05
N TYR A 129 6.42 13.00 -16.43
CA TYR A 129 6.29 12.97 -14.98
C TYR A 129 7.36 12.10 -14.33
N LEU A 130 7.51 10.84 -14.77
CA LEU A 130 8.45 9.90 -14.15
C LEU A 130 9.90 10.33 -14.37
N LYS A 131 10.23 10.87 -15.54
CA LYS A 131 11.57 11.34 -15.87
C LYS A 131 11.89 12.66 -15.19
N ASN A 132 11.09 13.69 -15.45
CA ASN A 132 11.43 15.06 -15.06
C ASN A 132 11.10 15.37 -13.60
N GLN A 133 9.99 14.82 -13.08
CA GLN A 133 9.60 15.06 -11.68
C GLN A 133 10.11 13.97 -10.74
N ARG A 134 10.12 12.71 -11.16
CA ARG A 134 10.54 11.56 -10.32
C ARG A 134 11.98 11.12 -10.53
N GLN A 135 12.71 11.74 -11.47
CA GLN A 135 14.14 11.51 -11.74
C GLN A 135 14.47 10.06 -12.15
N LEU A 136 13.50 9.35 -12.75
CA LEU A 136 13.69 7.99 -13.26
C LEU A 136 14.29 8.05 -14.68
N SER A 137 15.23 7.14 -14.99
CA SER A 137 15.79 7.05 -16.33
C SER A 137 14.79 6.46 -17.32
N ASP A 138 14.97 6.75 -18.62
CA ASP A 138 14.16 6.09 -19.68
C ASP A 138 14.32 4.57 -19.63
N GLU A 139 15.52 4.07 -19.28
CA GLU A 139 15.79 2.64 -19.10
C GLU A 139 14.90 2.03 -18.03
N THR A 140 14.83 2.62 -16.83
CA THR A 140 13.96 2.13 -15.76
C THR A 140 12.48 2.23 -16.13
N ILE A 141 12.05 3.32 -16.76
CA ILE A 141 10.65 3.45 -17.19
C ILE A 141 10.31 2.37 -18.22
N ASN A 142 11.19 2.15 -19.21
CA ASN A 142 11.01 1.13 -20.24
C ASN A 142 11.01 -0.28 -19.65
N TYR A 143 11.86 -0.54 -18.66
CA TYR A 143 11.87 -1.82 -17.95
C TYR A 143 10.50 -2.17 -17.39
N PHE A 144 9.86 -1.24 -16.66
CA PHE A 144 8.54 -1.48 -16.05
C PHE A 144 7.40 -1.55 -17.07
N ILE A 145 7.50 -0.82 -18.19
CA ILE A 145 6.57 -0.95 -19.32
C ILE A 145 6.69 -2.34 -19.96
N ASN A 146 7.92 -2.80 -20.21
CA ASN A 146 8.18 -4.11 -20.83
C ASN A 146 7.80 -5.28 -19.92
N GLN A 147 7.83 -5.09 -18.60
CA GLN A 147 7.25 -6.03 -17.63
C GLN A 147 5.72 -6.06 -17.65
N GLY A 148 5.06 -5.17 -18.41
CA GLY A 148 3.61 -5.11 -18.58
C GLY A 148 2.85 -4.48 -17.41
N VAL A 149 3.56 -3.96 -16.40
CA VAL A 149 2.94 -3.43 -15.17
C VAL A 149 2.69 -1.93 -15.19
N LEU A 150 3.30 -1.19 -16.13
CA LEU A 150 3.25 0.27 -16.19
C LEU A 150 2.63 0.75 -17.51
N SER A 151 1.68 1.67 -17.40
CA SER A 151 1.00 2.27 -18.56
C SER A 151 0.40 3.64 -18.19
N GLN A 152 -0.08 4.38 -19.18
CA GLN A 152 -0.85 5.60 -18.97
C GLN A 152 -2.28 5.40 -19.46
N ALA A 153 -3.25 5.98 -18.74
CA ALA A 153 -4.63 6.07 -19.16
C ALA A 153 -5.18 7.48 -18.84
N ASN A 154 -6.42 7.74 -19.25
CA ASN A 154 -7.16 8.93 -18.82
C ASN A 154 -8.22 8.52 -17.80
N PHE A 155 -8.31 9.26 -16.70
CA PHE A 155 -9.25 9.01 -15.62
C PHE A 155 -9.95 10.30 -15.21
N LYS A 156 -11.28 10.23 -15.07
CA LYS A 156 -12.09 11.30 -14.51
C LYS A 156 -12.49 10.91 -13.11
N ASP A 157 -11.93 11.61 -12.12
CA ASP A 157 -12.29 11.37 -10.74
C ASP A 157 -13.64 12.01 -10.38
N ARG A 158 -14.26 11.56 -9.30
CA ARG A 158 -15.47 12.20 -8.75
C ARG A 158 -15.12 13.63 -8.35
N GLY A 159 -15.87 14.61 -8.87
CA GLY A 159 -15.63 16.03 -8.63
C GLY A 159 -14.70 16.69 -9.64
N ALA A 160 -13.99 15.92 -10.48
CA ALA A 160 -13.23 16.48 -11.59
C ALA A 160 -14.16 16.94 -12.71
N GLU A 161 -13.86 18.08 -13.33
CA GLU A 161 -14.59 18.57 -14.51
C GLU A 161 -14.25 17.75 -15.76
N GLN A 162 -12.97 17.41 -15.92
CA GLN A 162 -12.43 16.74 -17.10
C GLN A 162 -11.63 15.47 -16.77
N TYR A 163 -11.37 14.66 -17.79
CA TYR A 163 -10.43 13.55 -17.68
C TYR A 163 -9.01 14.07 -17.58
N ALA A 164 -8.21 13.50 -16.68
CA ALA A 164 -6.80 13.81 -16.54
C ALA A 164 -5.94 12.58 -16.85
N PRO A 165 -4.71 12.77 -17.36
CA PRO A 165 -3.76 11.68 -17.54
C PRO A 165 -3.33 11.11 -16.19
N VAL A 166 -3.36 9.79 -16.10
CA VAL A 166 -2.93 9.02 -14.93
C VAL A 166 -1.98 7.91 -15.34
N ILE A 167 -1.04 7.64 -14.46
CA ILE A 167 -0.19 6.46 -14.51
C ILE A 167 -0.97 5.30 -13.90
N VAL A 168 -0.98 4.16 -14.58
CA VAL A 168 -1.60 2.91 -14.13
C VAL A 168 -0.50 1.91 -13.82
N PHE A 169 -0.40 1.54 -12.54
CA PHE A 169 0.40 0.41 -12.07
C PHE A 169 -0.50 -0.80 -11.91
N LYS A 170 -0.31 -1.83 -12.73
CA LYS A 170 -1.20 -2.98 -12.86
C LYS A 170 -0.84 -4.08 -11.85
N HIS A 171 -1.85 -4.68 -11.23
CA HIS A 171 -1.68 -5.78 -10.29
C HIS A 171 -2.20 -7.06 -10.92
N PHE A 172 -1.34 -8.07 -11.04
CA PHE A 172 -1.66 -9.35 -11.64
C PHE A 172 -1.55 -10.47 -10.60
N ASP A 173 -2.34 -11.52 -10.80
CA ASP A 173 -2.10 -12.80 -10.15
C ASP A 173 -1.06 -13.64 -10.91
N SER A 174 -0.71 -14.79 -10.36
CA SER A 174 0.21 -15.74 -10.99
C SER A 174 -0.24 -16.26 -12.37
N THR A 175 -1.52 -16.16 -12.72
CA THR A 175 -2.08 -16.51 -14.04
C THR A 175 -2.05 -15.37 -15.05
N HIS A 176 -1.44 -14.23 -14.68
CA HIS A 176 -1.39 -12.99 -15.47
C HIS A 176 -2.76 -12.34 -15.68
N LYS A 177 -3.73 -12.65 -14.82
CA LYS A 177 -5.03 -11.97 -14.82
C LYS A 177 -4.97 -10.76 -13.90
N MET A 178 -5.47 -9.62 -14.38
CA MET A 178 -5.46 -8.39 -13.61
C MET A 178 -6.47 -8.46 -12.46
N GLN A 179 -6.00 -8.20 -11.24
CA GLN A 179 -6.79 -8.25 -10.01
C GLN A 179 -6.92 -6.88 -9.32
N GLY A 180 -6.13 -5.90 -9.77
CA GLY A 180 -6.13 -4.56 -9.22
C GLY A 180 -5.26 -3.59 -10.00
N MET A 181 -5.22 -2.35 -9.52
CA MET A 181 -4.31 -1.33 -10.04
C MET A 181 -4.11 -0.21 -9.01
N ALA A 182 -2.99 0.49 -9.08
CA ALA A 182 -2.80 1.80 -8.47
C ALA A 182 -2.74 2.90 -9.55
N LEU A 183 -3.46 4.00 -9.32
CA LEU A 183 -3.47 5.18 -10.16
C LEU A 183 -2.70 6.31 -9.50
N GLN A 184 -1.85 6.98 -10.28
CA GLN A 184 -1.12 8.18 -9.88
C GLN A 184 -1.36 9.28 -10.91
N GLY A 185 -1.88 10.43 -10.48
CA GLY A 185 -2.02 11.61 -11.31
C GLY A 185 -0.66 12.24 -11.63
N THR A 186 -0.50 12.74 -12.85
CA THR A 186 0.73 13.43 -13.29
C THR A 186 0.68 14.94 -13.05
N GLN A 187 -0.52 15.52 -12.97
CA GLN A 187 -0.77 16.96 -12.82
C GLN A 187 -1.14 17.30 -11.37
N ASN A 188 -0.79 18.53 -10.94
CA ASN A 188 -1.23 19.08 -9.65
C ASN A 188 -2.66 19.64 -9.78
N ASP A 189 -3.49 19.37 -8.80
CA ASP A 189 -4.84 19.89 -8.60
C ASP A 189 -5.11 19.90 -7.09
N PHE A 190 -4.78 21.01 -6.43
CA PHE A 190 -4.94 21.16 -4.97
C PHE A 190 -6.39 21.43 -4.58
N ASP A 191 -7.23 21.88 -5.51
CA ASP A 191 -8.66 22.06 -5.26
C ASP A 191 -9.34 20.69 -5.12
N LEU A 192 -8.98 19.74 -5.99
CA LEU A 192 -9.50 18.38 -5.93
C LEU A 192 -8.73 17.46 -4.95
N TYR A 193 -7.44 17.73 -4.72
CA TYR A 193 -6.57 16.93 -3.84
C TYR A 193 -5.81 17.78 -2.79
N PRO A 194 -6.50 18.37 -1.79
CA PRO A 194 -5.92 19.36 -0.88
C PRO A 194 -4.64 18.92 -0.14
N GLU A 195 -4.59 17.67 0.34
CA GLU A 195 -3.46 17.21 1.15
C GLU A 195 -2.18 16.93 0.34
N ARG A 196 -2.34 16.38 -0.87
CA ARG A 196 -1.23 15.76 -1.62
C ARG A 196 -1.01 16.36 -3.01
N GLY A 197 -1.89 17.25 -3.45
CA GLY A 197 -1.87 17.92 -4.73
C GLY A 197 -2.16 17.05 -5.96
N LYS A 198 -2.17 15.72 -5.88
CA LYS A 198 -2.39 14.83 -7.04
C LYS A 198 -3.30 13.66 -6.71
N LEU A 199 -3.93 13.09 -7.73
CA LEU A 199 -4.65 11.82 -7.62
C LEU A 199 -3.70 10.70 -7.13
N LYS A 200 -4.12 9.97 -6.09
CA LYS A 200 -3.55 8.68 -5.69
C LYS A 200 -4.68 7.74 -5.29
N LYS A 201 -4.91 6.67 -6.04
CA LYS A 201 -5.99 5.69 -5.79
C LYS A 201 -5.54 4.27 -6.02
N THR A 202 -6.10 3.33 -5.26
CA THR A 202 -5.88 1.90 -5.45
C THR A 202 -7.22 1.22 -5.64
N PHE A 203 -7.28 0.30 -6.61
CA PHE A 203 -8.45 -0.53 -6.91
C PHE A 203 -8.07 -2.00 -6.84
N GLY A 204 -9.05 -2.84 -6.50
CA GLY A 204 -8.84 -4.28 -6.27
C GLY A 204 -9.18 -4.68 -4.84
N ASP A 205 -8.80 -5.89 -4.46
CA ASP A 205 -8.97 -6.40 -3.09
C ASP A 205 -7.85 -5.96 -2.13
N GLY A 206 -6.76 -5.44 -2.69
CA GLY A 206 -5.57 -5.02 -1.95
C GLY A 206 -4.67 -6.17 -1.49
N LEU A 207 -4.90 -7.39 -1.98
CA LEU A 207 -4.03 -8.56 -1.78
C LEU A 207 -3.07 -8.73 -2.96
N TYR A 208 -3.58 -8.55 -4.17
CA TYR A 208 -2.75 -8.49 -5.38
C TYR A 208 -2.14 -7.09 -5.55
N SER A 209 -0.88 -7.06 -5.98
CA SER A 209 -0.03 -5.86 -6.01
C SER A 209 0.72 -5.73 -7.33
N CYS A 210 1.34 -4.57 -7.56
CA CYS A 210 2.27 -4.37 -8.67
C CYS A 210 3.57 -5.12 -8.35
N VAL A 211 3.94 -6.08 -9.20
CA VAL A 211 5.10 -6.96 -8.99
C VAL A 211 5.97 -6.97 -10.23
N VAL A 212 7.28 -6.82 -10.04
CA VAL A 212 8.28 -6.86 -11.11
C VAL A 212 9.31 -7.93 -10.78
N LYS A 213 9.67 -8.75 -11.77
CA LYS A 213 10.76 -9.72 -11.68
C LYS A 213 12.06 -8.99 -11.98
N VAL A 214 13.13 -9.25 -11.21
CA VAL A 214 14.50 -8.78 -11.49
C VAL A 214 15.42 -9.99 -11.54
N GLY A 215 16.17 -10.14 -12.63
CA GLY A 215 17.00 -11.33 -12.88
C GLY A 215 16.17 -12.60 -13.11
N HIS A 216 16.66 -13.72 -12.58
CA HIS A 216 16.06 -15.05 -12.67
C HIS A 216 15.75 -15.65 -11.27
N PRO A 217 14.81 -15.05 -10.50
CA PRO A 217 14.38 -15.58 -9.21
C PRO A 217 14.06 -17.08 -9.24
N PRO A 218 14.47 -17.81 -8.21
CA PRO A 218 14.18 -19.23 -8.13
C PRO A 218 12.68 -19.49 -8.04
N ILE A 219 12.28 -20.64 -8.57
CA ILE A 219 10.90 -21.15 -8.57
C ILE A 219 10.82 -22.47 -7.79
N ILE A 220 9.61 -22.85 -7.40
CA ILE A 220 9.35 -24.19 -6.86
C ILE A 220 9.55 -25.26 -7.93
N GLU A 221 9.96 -26.47 -7.53
CA GLU A 221 10.19 -27.60 -8.43
C GLU A 221 8.95 -27.91 -9.28
N GLU A 222 7.73 -27.80 -8.73
CA GLU A 222 6.50 -28.06 -9.46
C GLU A 222 6.24 -27.07 -10.61
N LYS A 223 6.96 -25.94 -10.67
CA LYS A 223 6.88 -24.96 -11.77
C LYS A 223 8.04 -25.05 -12.74
N LYS A 224 8.98 -25.98 -12.55
CA LYS A 224 10.11 -26.20 -13.45
C LYS A 224 9.63 -26.55 -14.84
N ALA A 225 10.06 -25.76 -15.82
CA ALA A 225 9.78 -25.99 -17.23
C ALA A 225 11.06 -26.39 -17.99
N ASN A 226 12.22 -25.90 -17.55
CA ASN A 226 13.51 -26.13 -18.19
C ASN A 226 14.54 -26.65 -17.17
N SER A 227 15.57 -27.34 -17.67
CA SER A 227 16.69 -27.81 -16.85
C SER A 227 17.52 -26.67 -16.24
N THR A 228 17.48 -25.49 -16.85
CA THR A 228 18.19 -24.28 -16.41
C THR A 228 17.41 -23.43 -15.40
N ASP A 229 16.19 -23.84 -15.03
CA ASP A 229 15.40 -23.09 -14.06
C ASP A 229 16.03 -23.18 -12.67
N ASN A 230 16.21 -22.01 -12.05
CA ASN A 230 16.69 -21.91 -10.67
C ASN A 230 15.62 -22.43 -9.72
N ILE A 231 15.98 -23.38 -8.85
CA ILE A 231 15.04 -23.97 -7.89
C ILE A 231 15.25 -23.37 -6.49
N ILE A 232 14.15 -23.12 -5.81
CA ILE A 232 14.12 -22.61 -4.44
C ILE A 232 14.85 -23.59 -3.52
N SER A 233 15.79 -23.08 -2.75
CA SER A 233 16.53 -23.82 -1.71
C SER A 233 17.03 -22.85 -0.64
N ASP A 234 17.58 -23.37 0.45
CA ASP A 234 18.19 -22.53 1.49
C ASP A 234 19.40 -21.73 0.99
N GLN A 235 20.10 -22.23 -0.03
CA GLN A 235 21.25 -21.54 -0.66
C GLN A 235 20.82 -20.59 -1.80
N ASN A 236 19.63 -20.81 -2.37
CA ASN A 236 19.04 -19.95 -3.40
C ASN A 236 17.59 -19.61 -3.02
N PRO A 237 17.39 -18.72 -2.04
CA PRO A 237 16.07 -18.45 -1.50
C PRO A 237 15.25 -17.53 -2.42
N LEU A 238 13.94 -17.72 -2.41
CA LEU A 238 13.00 -16.79 -3.02
C LEU A 238 13.07 -15.43 -2.31
N LYS A 239 13.59 -14.42 -2.99
CA LYS A 239 13.74 -13.06 -2.45
C LYS A 239 12.61 -12.14 -2.91
N ILE A 240 11.90 -11.55 -1.95
CA ILE A 240 10.86 -10.54 -2.19
C ILE A 240 11.27 -9.23 -1.52
N ILE A 241 11.34 -8.13 -2.28
CA ILE A 241 11.59 -6.78 -1.77
C ILE A 241 10.30 -5.99 -1.85
N VAL A 242 9.87 -5.44 -0.73
CA VAL A 242 8.52 -4.92 -0.52
C VAL A 242 8.56 -3.42 -0.30
N PHE A 243 7.73 -2.68 -1.03
CA PHE A 243 7.63 -1.22 -1.02
C PHE A 243 6.20 -0.79 -0.71
N GLU A 244 6.03 0.42 -0.17
CA GLU A 244 4.71 1.00 0.08
C GLU A 244 3.98 1.35 -1.21
N ALA A 245 4.70 1.96 -2.16
CA ALA A 245 4.16 2.46 -3.40
C ALA A 245 5.03 2.12 -4.63
N PRO A 246 4.43 2.11 -5.83
CA PRO A 246 5.16 1.75 -7.05
C PRO A 246 6.29 2.71 -7.43
N ILE A 247 6.20 4.00 -7.11
CA ILE A 247 7.27 4.96 -7.42
C ILE A 247 8.50 4.66 -6.56
N ASP A 248 8.34 4.33 -5.28
CA ASP A 248 9.44 3.93 -4.41
C ASP A 248 10.11 2.65 -4.89
N MET A 249 9.31 1.68 -5.35
CA MET A 249 9.82 0.48 -6.01
C MET A 249 10.67 0.79 -7.25
N MET A 250 10.20 1.70 -8.12
CA MET A 250 10.95 2.14 -9.30
C MET A 250 12.22 2.90 -8.91
N SER A 251 12.17 3.75 -7.88
CA SER A 251 13.32 4.51 -7.41
C SER A 251 14.37 3.61 -6.76
N TYR A 252 13.96 2.60 -6.02
CA TYR A 252 14.85 1.58 -5.49
C TYR A 252 15.51 0.77 -6.61
N TYR A 253 14.74 0.37 -7.63
CA TYR A 253 15.30 -0.29 -8.81
C TYR A 253 16.35 0.58 -9.50
N GLU A 254 16.05 1.87 -9.75
CA GLU A 254 17.00 2.81 -10.35
C GLU A 254 18.30 2.94 -9.54
N LEU A 255 18.21 2.95 -8.20
CA LEU A 255 19.37 3.08 -7.30
C LEU A 255 20.21 1.80 -7.21
N PHE A 256 19.59 0.62 -7.35
CA PHE A 256 20.20 -0.64 -6.93
C PHE A 256 20.08 -1.78 -7.95
N LYS A 257 19.61 -1.56 -9.18
CA LYS A 257 19.42 -2.60 -10.22
C LYS A 257 20.61 -3.55 -10.38
N ASP A 258 21.83 -3.03 -10.29
CA ASP A 258 23.07 -3.82 -10.43
C ASP A 258 23.42 -4.65 -9.17
N LYS A 259 22.76 -4.38 -8.04
CA LYS A 259 23.01 -5.02 -6.74
C LYS A 259 21.83 -5.86 -6.22
N ILE A 260 20.64 -5.69 -6.79
CA ILE A 260 19.44 -6.43 -6.37
C ILE A 260 19.63 -7.94 -6.59
N GLY A 261 20.25 -8.34 -7.72
CA GLY A 261 20.33 -9.74 -8.15
C GLY A 261 18.94 -10.33 -8.39
N ASP A 262 18.80 -11.64 -8.19
CA ASP A 262 17.53 -12.34 -8.41
C ASP A 262 16.50 -12.00 -7.32
N ALA A 263 15.44 -11.27 -7.68
CA ALA A 263 14.37 -10.86 -6.77
C ALA A 263 13.00 -10.66 -7.44
N TYR A 264 11.94 -10.69 -6.64
CA TYR A 264 10.67 -10.03 -6.96
C TYR A 264 10.59 -8.71 -6.20
N LEU A 265 10.37 -7.61 -6.92
CA LEU A 265 10.01 -6.32 -6.33
C LEU A 265 8.48 -6.23 -6.27
N MET A 266 7.94 -5.76 -5.14
CA MET A 266 6.50 -5.67 -4.91
C MET A 266 6.12 -4.34 -4.29
N ALA A 267 5.19 -3.62 -4.91
CA ALA A 267 4.58 -2.42 -4.32
C ALA A 267 3.18 -2.73 -3.78
N MET A 268 3.05 -2.78 -2.44
CA MET A 268 1.82 -3.20 -1.76
C MET A 268 0.64 -2.22 -1.96
N SER A 269 0.92 -1.01 -2.45
CA SER A 269 -0.08 0.06 -2.61
C SER A 269 -0.81 0.35 -1.29
N GLY A 270 -0.01 0.40 -0.21
CA GLY A 270 -0.41 0.51 1.20
C GLY A 270 0.22 -0.58 2.09
N LEU A 271 0.52 -0.26 3.36
CA LEU A 271 1.18 -1.14 4.33
C LEU A 271 0.32 -2.37 4.72
N LYS A 272 0.38 -3.44 3.92
CA LYS A 272 -0.51 -4.62 4.04
C LYS A 272 0.26 -5.95 4.03
N LYS A 273 0.41 -6.56 5.22
CA LYS A 273 1.05 -7.90 5.38
C LYS A 273 0.39 -8.98 4.53
N GLY A 274 -0.94 -8.96 4.40
CA GLY A 274 -1.68 -9.94 3.59
C GLY A 274 -1.32 -9.91 2.10
N ALA A 275 -0.87 -8.77 1.56
CA ALA A 275 -0.39 -8.70 0.18
C ALA A 275 0.93 -9.45 0.03
N VAL A 276 1.91 -9.17 0.91
CA VAL A 276 3.20 -9.89 0.95
C VAL A 276 2.98 -11.40 1.11
N SER A 277 2.07 -11.78 2.02
CA SER A 277 1.68 -13.17 2.22
C SER A 277 1.12 -13.81 0.96
N THR A 278 0.27 -13.07 0.23
CA THR A 278 -0.34 -13.56 -1.02
C THR A 278 0.73 -13.84 -2.07
N LEU A 279 1.64 -12.88 -2.31
CA LEU A 279 2.73 -13.09 -3.28
C LEU A 279 3.64 -14.25 -2.88
N LEU A 280 4.01 -14.34 -1.59
CA LEU A 280 4.83 -15.46 -1.12
C LEU A 280 4.12 -16.79 -1.41
N ALA A 281 2.84 -16.91 -1.06
CA ALA A 281 2.07 -18.12 -1.36
C ALA A 281 2.08 -18.46 -2.86
N GLU A 282 1.85 -17.49 -3.75
CA GLU A 282 1.84 -17.73 -5.20
C GLU A 282 3.18 -18.22 -5.77
N LYS A 283 4.29 -17.81 -5.16
CA LYS A 283 5.64 -18.15 -5.61
C LYS A 283 6.20 -19.38 -4.91
N PHE A 284 5.73 -19.68 -3.71
CA PHE A 284 6.30 -20.70 -2.83
C PHE A 284 5.46 -21.99 -2.77
N THR A 285 4.24 -22.01 -3.31
CA THR A 285 3.44 -23.24 -3.39
C THR A 285 2.36 -23.17 -4.47
N VAL A 286 1.89 -24.33 -4.95
CA VAL A 286 0.69 -24.48 -5.79
C VAL A 286 -0.50 -25.07 -5.04
N LYS A 287 -0.31 -25.49 -3.78
CA LYS A 287 -1.29 -26.28 -3.01
C LYS A 287 -2.20 -25.43 -2.10
N ILE A 288 -2.14 -24.11 -2.23
CA ILE A 288 -2.90 -23.19 -1.38
C ILE A 288 -4.12 -22.63 -2.12
N THR A 289 -5.27 -22.59 -1.44
CA THR A 289 -6.50 -21.98 -1.98
C THR A 289 -6.42 -20.45 -1.90
N GLU A 290 -7.15 -19.76 -2.77
CA GLU A 290 -7.19 -18.29 -2.84
C GLU A 290 -7.48 -17.64 -1.48
N GLU A 291 -8.43 -18.17 -0.72
CA GLU A 291 -8.85 -17.61 0.58
C GLU A 291 -7.76 -17.69 1.65
N LYS A 292 -6.82 -18.63 1.50
CA LYS A 292 -5.75 -18.88 2.47
C LYS A 292 -4.47 -18.11 2.16
N LYS A 293 -4.29 -17.63 0.92
CA LYS A 293 -3.07 -16.92 0.47
C LYS A 293 -2.70 -15.74 1.37
N ALA A 294 -3.68 -14.94 1.77
CA ALA A 294 -3.46 -13.75 2.61
C ALA A 294 -2.95 -14.07 4.03
N GLY A 295 -3.16 -15.30 4.52
CA GLY A 295 -2.70 -15.77 5.84
C GLY A 295 -1.53 -16.76 5.79
N PHE A 296 -0.93 -16.99 4.62
CA PHE A 296 0.16 -17.94 4.43
C PHE A 296 1.40 -17.65 5.29
N LEU A 297 1.77 -16.37 5.46
CA LEU A 297 2.87 -15.98 6.36
C LEU A 297 2.58 -16.38 7.82
N ASP A 298 1.35 -16.18 8.28
CA ASP A 298 0.95 -16.57 9.63
C ASP A 298 0.89 -18.09 9.78
N PHE A 299 0.45 -18.81 8.74
CA PHE A 299 0.54 -20.26 8.68
C PHE A 299 1.98 -20.75 8.84
N ILE A 300 2.95 -20.18 8.12
CA ILE A 300 4.36 -20.53 8.28
C ILE A 300 4.83 -20.26 9.72
N GLN A 301 4.45 -19.11 10.28
CA GLN A 301 4.84 -18.71 11.62
C GLN A 301 4.32 -19.67 12.70
N ILE A 302 3.09 -20.17 12.56
CA ILE A 302 2.40 -20.98 13.58
C ILE A 302 2.64 -22.48 13.37
N SER A 303 2.73 -22.94 12.13
CA SER A 303 2.59 -24.36 11.79
C SER A 303 3.87 -25.00 11.23
N THR A 304 5.00 -24.27 11.19
CA THR A 304 6.26 -24.81 10.65
C THR A 304 7.44 -24.54 11.58
N ASN A 305 8.52 -25.31 11.39
CA ASN A 305 9.78 -25.06 12.10
C ASN A 305 10.52 -23.82 11.57
N GLY A 306 10.09 -23.27 10.43
CA GLY A 306 10.74 -22.17 9.71
C GLY A 306 11.51 -22.65 8.47
N THR A 307 11.89 -21.72 7.61
CA THR A 307 12.63 -21.99 6.38
C THR A 307 13.53 -20.80 6.01
N ASN A 308 14.73 -21.10 5.49
CA ASN A 308 15.61 -20.10 4.91
C ASN A 308 15.43 -19.96 3.40
N ALA A 309 14.63 -20.82 2.78
CA ALA A 309 14.37 -20.84 1.34
C ALA A 309 13.50 -19.66 0.85
N ALA A 310 13.05 -18.77 1.75
CA ALA A 310 12.44 -17.49 1.41
C ALA A 310 13.15 -16.36 2.18
N LYS A 311 13.18 -15.17 1.59
CA LYS A 311 13.70 -13.95 2.23
C LYS A 311 12.84 -12.75 1.87
N ILE A 312 12.45 -11.98 2.86
CA ILE A 312 11.67 -10.75 2.68
C ILE A 312 12.52 -9.55 3.10
N ILE A 313 12.59 -8.55 2.23
CA ILE A 313 13.21 -7.25 2.53
C ILE A 313 12.09 -6.21 2.57
N LEU A 314 11.85 -5.62 3.73
CA LEU A 314 10.90 -4.54 3.92
C LEU A 314 11.60 -3.20 3.62
N ALA A 315 11.34 -2.67 2.43
CA ALA A 315 11.87 -1.41 1.93
C ALA A 315 10.79 -0.32 1.92
N VAL A 316 10.10 -0.18 3.05
CA VAL A 316 9.02 0.79 3.29
C VAL A 316 9.58 2.19 3.59
N ASP A 317 8.70 3.18 3.72
CA ASP A 317 9.10 4.56 3.96
C ASP A 317 9.71 4.69 5.36
N ASN A 318 10.68 5.60 5.52
CA ASN A 318 11.30 5.86 6.81
C ASN A 318 10.50 6.90 7.59
N ASP A 319 9.26 6.57 7.93
CA ASP A 319 8.37 7.40 8.75
C ASP A 319 7.76 6.57 9.90
N GLU A 320 6.83 7.16 10.65
CA GLU A 320 6.17 6.46 11.76
C GLU A 320 5.35 5.24 11.28
N ALA A 321 4.64 5.36 10.15
CA ALA A 321 3.79 4.31 9.63
C ALA A 321 4.61 3.10 9.15
N GLY A 322 5.67 3.34 8.38
CA GLY A 322 6.60 2.32 7.91
C GLY A 322 7.30 1.60 9.05
N LYS A 323 7.80 2.33 10.06
CA LYS A 323 8.40 1.75 11.28
C LYS A 323 7.39 0.90 12.05
N ASN A 324 6.17 1.40 12.23
CA ASN A 324 5.09 0.66 12.89
C ASN A 324 4.74 -0.63 12.13
N PHE A 325 4.74 -0.60 10.80
CA PHE A 325 4.50 -1.79 9.98
C PHE A 325 5.60 -2.84 10.14
N ILE A 326 6.88 -2.43 10.12
CA ILE A 326 8.02 -3.33 10.36
C ILE A 326 7.88 -3.99 11.74
N ASN A 327 7.66 -3.20 12.79
CA ASN A 327 7.54 -3.69 14.16
C ASN A 327 6.38 -4.69 14.33
N LYS A 328 5.26 -4.44 13.63
CA LYS A 328 4.07 -5.31 13.67
C LYS A 328 4.09 -6.45 12.64
N PHE A 329 5.14 -6.57 11.82
CA PHE A 329 5.18 -7.59 10.77
C PHE A 329 5.17 -9.01 11.38
N GLY A 330 5.92 -9.21 12.48
CA GLY A 330 5.75 -10.34 13.39
C GLY A 330 6.10 -11.72 12.82
N ILE A 331 6.96 -11.78 11.80
CA ILE A 331 7.42 -13.05 11.20
C ILE A 331 8.87 -13.30 11.59
N THR A 332 9.12 -14.44 12.21
CA THR A 332 10.45 -14.89 12.67
C THR A 332 10.87 -16.24 12.07
N LYS A 333 9.92 -16.99 11.49
CA LYS A 333 10.16 -18.29 10.86
C LYS A 333 10.72 -18.22 9.44
N ILE A 334 10.84 -17.01 8.88
CA ILE A 334 11.48 -16.71 7.60
C ILE A 334 12.42 -15.51 7.83
N PRO A 335 13.60 -15.44 7.19
CA PRO A 335 14.43 -14.25 7.16
C PRO A 335 13.68 -13.00 6.67
N VAL A 336 13.39 -12.07 7.59
CA VAL A 336 12.83 -10.75 7.30
C VAL A 336 13.82 -9.68 7.75
N VAL A 337 14.17 -8.76 6.85
CA VAL A 337 15.07 -7.63 7.16
C VAL A 337 14.47 -6.32 6.66
N SER A 338 14.76 -5.21 7.34
CA SER A 338 14.37 -3.87 6.89
C SER A 338 15.51 -3.19 6.15
N HIS A 339 15.19 -2.47 5.08
CA HIS A 339 16.09 -1.54 4.42
C HIS A 339 15.34 -0.24 4.23
N LEU A 340 15.56 0.75 5.09
CA LEU A 340 14.82 2.02 5.05
C LEU A 340 15.61 3.09 4.29
N PRO A 341 14.94 4.01 3.57
CA PRO A 341 15.62 5.15 2.96
C PRO A 341 16.29 6.01 4.04
N HIS A 342 17.51 6.48 3.76
CA HIS A 342 18.24 7.33 4.70
C HIS A 342 17.56 8.69 4.86
N LEU A 343 17.38 9.14 6.11
CA LEU A 343 16.88 10.48 6.41
C LEU A 343 17.88 11.54 5.93
N ALA A 344 17.37 12.64 5.40
CA ALA A 344 18.20 13.83 5.20
C ALA A 344 18.54 14.46 6.56
N PRO A 345 19.64 15.22 6.68
CA PRO A 345 19.92 15.97 7.91
C PRO A 345 18.72 16.84 8.30
N GLY A 346 18.20 16.63 9.52
CA GLY A 346 17.04 17.34 10.04
C GLY A 346 15.67 16.88 9.52
N ALA A 347 15.60 15.86 8.67
CA ALA A 347 14.32 15.31 8.19
C ALA A 347 13.81 14.20 9.13
N GLU A 348 12.51 14.22 9.41
CA GLU A 348 11.83 13.21 10.25
C GLU A 348 11.31 12.02 9.43
N LYS A 349 11.14 12.21 8.12
CA LYS A 349 10.65 11.21 7.17
C LYS A 349 11.48 11.18 5.90
N ALA A 350 11.51 10.04 5.22
CA ALA A 350 12.07 9.91 3.88
C ALA A 350 11.39 8.77 3.11
N ASP A 351 11.25 8.95 1.80
CA ASP A 351 10.86 7.89 0.86
C ASP A 351 12.02 7.59 -0.12
N TRP A 352 11.88 6.52 -0.94
CA TRP A 352 12.94 6.12 -1.86
C TRP A 352 13.07 7.07 -3.06
N ASN A 353 11.98 7.74 -3.45
CA ASN A 353 12.04 8.73 -4.52
C ASN A 353 12.82 9.98 -4.10
N GLU A 354 12.68 10.44 -2.86
CA GLU A 354 13.46 11.53 -2.28
C GLU A 354 14.95 11.19 -2.18
N VAL A 355 15.30 9.93 -1.85
CA VAL A 355 16.69 9.46 -1.91
C VAL A 355 17.21 9.54 -3.34
N LEU A 356 16.47 9.01 -4.32
CA LEU A 356 16.86 9.05 -5.73
C LEU A 356 17.08 10.49 -6.22
N GLN A 357 16.13 11.39 -5.92
CA GLN A 357 16.23 12.80 -6.30
C GLN A 357 17.46 13.46 -5.68
N ARG A 358 17.81 13.14 -4.43
CA ARG A 358 19.03 13.67 -3.79
C ARG A 358 20.30 13.14 -4.43
N VAL A 359 20.37 11.84 -4.74
CA VAL A 359 21.53 11.21 -5.38
C VAL A 359 21.75 11.77 -6.79
N LYS A 360 20.68 12.04 -7.53
CA LYS A 360 20.74 12.58 -8.90
C LYS A 360 20.81 14.09 -8.98
N LYS A 361 20.55 14.82 -7.90
CA LYS A 361 20.81 16.26 -7.86
C LYS A 361 22.30 16.47 -8.11
N PRO A 362 22.70 17.35 -9.04
CA PRO A 362 24.10 17.70 -9.21
C PRO A 362 24.63 18.20 -7.86
N GLN A 363 25.68 17.57 -7.34
CA GLN A 363 26.39 18.15 -6.20
C GLN A 363 26.96 19.48 -6.68
N LYS A 364 26.46 20.58 -6.11
CA LYS A 364 27.11 21.87 -6.34
C LYS A 364 28.54 21.76 -5.85
N THR A 365 29.49 22.08 -6.70
CA THR A 365 30.89 22.08 -6.24
C THR A 365 31.03 23.10 -5.10
N PRO A 366 31.97 22.91 -4.16
CA PRO A 366 32.28 23.93 -3.15
C PRO A 366 32.56 25.31 -3.77
N PHE A 367 33.04 25.33 -5.01
CA PHE A 367 33.19 26.53 -5.82
C PHE A 367 31.85 27.17 -6.19
N GLU A 368 30.87 26.42 -6.68
CA GLU A 368 29.53 26.93 -7.01
C GLU A 368 28.75 27.43 -5.80
N GLU A 369 28.90 26.78 -4.64
CA GLU A 369 28.32 27.28 -3.39
C GLU A 369 28.97 28.58 -2.94
N ARG A 370 30.30 28.67 -3.01
CA ARG A 370 31.04 29.92 -2.75
C ARG A 370 30.65 31.02 -3.74
N LEU A 371 30.49 30.67 -5.02
CA LEU A 371 30.08 31.60 -6.07
C LEU A 371 28.68 32.16 -5.80
N LYS A 372 27.75 31.30 -5.38
CA LYS A 372 26.38 31.70 -5.04
C LYS A 372 26.36 32.61 -3.81
N LYS A 373 27.06 32.24 -2.73
CA LYS A 373 27.17 33.10 -1.53
C LYS A 373 27.82 34.44 -1.85
N ALA A 374 28.86 34.47 -2.68
CA ALA A 374 29.52 35.69 -3.11
C ALA A 374 28.60 36.57 -3.97
N ALA A 375 27.80 35.97 -4.87
CA ALA A 375 26.83 36.69 -5.69
C ALA A 375 25.64 37.24 -4.87
N GLU A 376 25.21 36.55 -3.83
CA GLU A 376 24.16 37.02 -2.90
C GLU A 376 24.67 38.15 -1.99
N ALA A 377 25.94 38.11 -1.57
CA ALA A 377 26.57 39.15 -0.77
C ALA A 377 26.98 40.39 -1.58
N ARG A 378 27.12 40.28 -2.91
CA ARG A 378 27.60 41.35 -3.81
C ARG A 378 26.78 41.41 -5.11
N PRO A 379 25.76 42.29 -5.17
CA PRO A 379 24.88 42.41 -6.34
C PRO A 379 25.61 42.80 -7.64
N ASP A 380 26.69 43.57 -7.53
CA ASP A 380 27.55 43.99 -8.64
C ASP A 380 28.35 42.81 -9.23
N PHE A 381 28.81 41.89 -8.38
CA PHE A 381 29.47 40.65 -8.81
C PHE A 381 28.49 39.71 -9.54
N ALA A 382 27.24 39.63 -9.07
CA ALA A 382 26.20 38.86 -9.74
C ALA A 382 25.89 39.40 -11.16
N ALA A 383 25.88 40.72 -11.34
CA ALA A 383 25.68 41.35 -12.65
C ALA A 383 26.83 41.04 -13.63
N ARG A 384 28.08 41.08 -13.16
CA ARG A 384 29.27 40.73 -13.95
C ARG A 384 29.30 39.25 -14.36
N LEU A 385 28.89 38.35 -13.46
CA LEU A 385 28.75 36.92 -13.78
C LEU A 385 27.72 36.68 -14.90
N ARG A 386 26.58 37.39 -14.87
CA ARG A 386 25.56 37.29 -15.93
C ARG A 386 26.08 37.80 -17.27
N GLN A 387 26.81 38.92 -17.29
CA GLN A 387 27.45 39.43 -18.50
C GLN A 387 28.48 38.44 -19.06
N ALA A 388 29.38 37.92 -18.22
CA ALA A 388 30.41 36.98 -18.66
C ALA A 388 29.85 35.66 -19.19
N ALA A 389 28.72 35.19 -18.65
CA ALA A 389 28.01 34.02 -19.16
C ALA A 389 27.36 34.26 -20.53
N ALA A 390 26.81 35.46 -20.76
CA ALA A 390 26.21 35.85 -22.03
C ALA A 390 27.25 35.99 -23.17
N THR A 391 28.48 36.39 -22.85
CA THR A 391 29.55 36.52 -23.84
C THR A 391 30.15 35.17 -24.28
N LYS A 392 29.98 34.10 -23.50
CA LYS A 392 30.43 32.74 -23.84
C LYS A 392 29.47 31.94 -24.73
N GLN A 393 28.26 32.44 -24.97
CA GLN A 393 27.24 31.80 -25.83
C GLN A 393 27.19 32.40 -27.25
N LYS A 394 28.08 33.34 -27.56
CA LYS A 394 28.43 33.75 -28.92
C LYS A 394 29.77 33.13 -29.27
#